data_AF-A0A9X3YP66-F1
#
_entry.id   AF-A0A9X3YP66-F1
#
_cell.length_a   1.000
_cell.length_b   1.000
_cell.length_c   1.000
_cell.angle_alpha   90.00
_cell.angle_beta   90.00
_cell.angle_gamma   90.00
#
_symmetry.space_group_name_H-M   'P 1'
#
loop_
_entity.id
_entity.type
_entity.pdbx_description
1 polymer ?
#
loop_
_entity_poly.entity_id
_entity_poly.type
_entity_poly.pdbx_seq_one_letter_code
_entity_poly.pdbx_strand_id
1 'polypeptide(L)'
;MNARIIAALAFALACSPAAFAQKSKSDVKIDNVIATNAAVLGSTAKQNIEVGNAKDGGTSSVTGKNMIVTNAAVLGSTAEQSTRVGNATGGGTSTVKFDNLIQTNAAVLGSSAKQNLEIGNSANGGQATVTAKNIIVTNAAVLGSKSDQNVKLGNAE
;
A
#
# COMPACT_ATOMS: atom_id res chain seq x y z
N MET A 1 -19.96 74.83 -17.61
CA MET A 1 -18.62 74.71 -16.98
C MET A 1 -18.86 74.28 -15.53
N ASN A 2 -18.51 73.11 -15.01
CA ASN A 2 -17.51 72.12 -15.42
C ASN A 2 -18.02 70.69 -15.15
N ALA A 3 -17.56 69.78 -16.00
CA ALA A 3 -17.91 68.38 -16.04
C ALA A 3 -16.79 67.52 -15.44
N ARG A 4 -17.18 66.30 -14.99
CA ARG A 4 -16.37 65.07 -14.86
C ARG A 4 -15.34 65.10 -13.71
N ILE A 5 -15.30 64.09 -12.85
CA ILE A 5 -14.68 62.78 -13.12
C ILE A 5 -15.50 61.65 -12.47
N ILE A 6 -15.98 60.73 -13.31
CA ILE A 6 -16.40 59.37 -12.90
C ILE A 6 -15.16 58.51 -13.15
N ALA A 7 -14.54 57.98 -12.10
CA ALA A 7 -13.46 57.01 -12.22
C ALA A 7 -14.03 55.60 -12.26
N ALA A 8 -13.65 54.87 -13.30
CA ALA A 8 -14.22 53.61 -13.73
C ALA A 8 -13.94 52.44 -12.77
N LEU A 9 -15.00 51.70 -12.43
CA LEU A 9 -14.91 50.37 -11.85
C LEU A 9 -14.63 49.37 -12.98
N ALA A 10 -13.36 49.06 -13.22
CA ALA A 10 -12.95 48.10 -14.24
C ALA A 10 -12.66 46.73 -13.61
N PHE A 11 -13.41 45.75 -14.09
CA PHE A 11 -13.29 44.31 -13.88
C PHE A 11 -11.84 43.79 -13.90
N ALA A 12 -11.45 43.06 -12.86
CA ALA A 12 -10.34 42.11 -12.90
C ALA A 12 -10.76 40.80 -12.22
N LEU A 13 -11.69 40.08 -12.85
CA LEU A 13 -11.83 38.62 -12.66
C LEU A 13 -10.65 37.97 -13.38
N ALA A 14 -9.46 38.07 -12.78
CA ALA A 14 -8.29 37.36 -13.25
C ALA A 14 -8.47 35.88 -12.89
N CYS A 15 -8.73 35.09 -13.94
CA CYS A 15 -8.76 33.65 -13.97
C CYS A 15 -7.65 33.05 -13.08
N SER A 16 -8.03 32.53 -11.91
CA SER A 16 -7.15 31.65 -11.15
C SER A 16 -6.94 30.41 -12.01
N PRO A 17 -5.70 30.07 -12.44
CA PRO A 17 -5.49 28.77 -13.04
C PRO A 17 -5.84 27.75 -11.95
N ALA A 18 -6.93 27.03 -12.15
CA ALA A 18 -7.20 25.82 -11.39
C ALA A 18 -6.00 24.92 -11.61
N ALA A 19 -5.13 24.83 -10.61
CA ALA A 19 -4.08 23.84 -10.56
C ALA A 19 -4.78 22.49 -10.49
N PHE A 20 -5.08 21.90 -11.65
CA PHE A 20 -5.54 20.52 -11.72
C PHE A 20 -4.45 19.69 -11.05
N ALA A 21 -4.76 19.14 -9.87
CA ALA A 21 -3.84 18.30 -9.14
C ALA A 21 -3.36 17.19 -10.09
N GLN A 22 -2.05 17.18 -10.37
CA GLN A 22 -1.44 16.17 -11.22
C GLN A 22 -1.69 14.81 -10.57
N LYS A 23 -2.49 13.97 -11.23
CA LYS A 23 -2.77 12.60 -10.76
C LYS A 23 -1.46 11.87 -10.51
N SER A 24 -1.33 11.23 -9.36
CA SER A 24 -0.08 10.56 -9.02
C SER A 24 0.18 9.37 -9.97
N LYS A 25 1.44 9.15 -10.33
CA LYS A 25 1.84 8.02 -11.17
C LYS A 25 3.04 7.33 -10.53
N SER A 26 2.97 6.01 -10.39
CA SER A 26 4.08 5.19 -9.94
C SER A 26 4.30 4.05 -10.93
N ASP A 27 5.55 3.90 -11.38
CA ASP A 27 5.98 2.76 -12.19
C ASP A 27 7.26 2.19 -11.57
N VAL A 28 7.14 1.01 -10.95
CA VAL A 28 8.22 0.35 -10.23
C VAL A 28 8.53 -0.97 -10.92
N LYS A 29 9.77 -1.11 -11.36
CA LYS A 29 10.35 -2.37 -11.83
C LYS A 29 11.39 -2.79 -10.81
N ILE A 30 11.11 -3.87 -10.11
CA ILE A 30 11.97 -4.38 -9.03
C ILE A 30 12.10 -5.88 -9.17
N ASP A 31 13.32 -6.41 -9.09
CA ASP A 31 13.48 -7.87 -9.21
C ASP A 31 12.82 -8.59 -8.03
N ASN A 32 13.14 -8.21 -6.80
CA ASN A 32 12.60 -8.84 -5.60
C ASN A 32 12.20 -7.81 -4.56
N VAL A 33 11.06 -8.02 -3.91
CA VAL A 33 10.68 -7.37 -2.66
C VAL A 33 10.84 -8.40 -1.55
N ILE A 34 11.80 -8.20 -0.65
CA ILE A 34 12.04 -9.10 0.48
C ILE A 34 11.89 -8.29 1.77
N ALA A 35 10.94 -8.71 2.59
CA ALA A 35 10.51 -8.04 3.80
C ALA A 35 10.47 -9.04 4.94
N THR A 36 11.18 -8.76 6.02
CA THR A 36 11.24 -9.64 7.17
C THR A 36 11.15 -8.82 8.44
N ASN A 37 10.15 -9.14 9.25
CA ASN A 37 9.97 -8.62 10.59
C ASN A 37 10.00 -9.80 11.58
N ALA A 38 10.78 -9.65 12.65
CA ALA A 38 10.89 -10.69 13.66
C ALA A 38 11.04 -10.08 15.06
N ALA A 39 10.38 -10.67 16.04
CA ALA A 39 10.51 -10.34 17.45
C ALA A 39 10.84 -11.59 18.28
N VAL A 40 11.81 -11.48 19.18
CA VAL A 40 12.28 -12.57 20.05
C VAL A 40 12.53 -12.10 21.49
N LEU A 41 12.50 -13.02 22.47
CA LEU A 41 12.83 -12.74 23.88
C LEU A 41 11.98 -11.62 24.51
N GLY A 42 10.65 -11.69 24.34
CA GLY A 42 9.72 -10.71 24.88
C GLY A 42 9.77 -9.33 24.22
N SER A 43 10.49 -9.18 23.09
CA SER A 43 10.58 -7.91 22.38
C SER A 43 9.34 -7.61 21.53
N THR A 44 9.24 -6.38 21.07
CA THR A 44 8.22 -5.95 20.12
C THR A 44 8.87 -5.40 18.85
N ALA A 45 8.44 -5.89 17.69
CA ALA A 45 8.92 -5.43 16.39
C ALA A 45 7.76 -4.98 15.49
N LYS A 46 7.89 -3.80 14.88
CA LYS A 46 6.90 -3.24 13.97
C LYS A 46 7.55 -2.85 12.64
N GLN A 47 6.94 -3.24 11.53
CA GLN A 47 7.44 -2.90 10.19
C GLN A 47 6.29 -2.46 9.28
N ASN A 48 6.49 -1.35 8.57
CA ASN A 48 5.60 -0.91 7.51
C ASN A 48 6.40 -0.77 6.20
N ILE A 49 5.90 -1.35 5.12
CA ILE A 49 6.53 -1.34 3.81
C ILE A 49 5.54 -0.84 2.78
N GLU A 50 5.97 0.14 1.99
CA GLU A 50 5.17 0.71 0.92
C GLU A 50 6.00 0.79 -0.36
N VAL A 51 5.50 0.19 -1.43
CA VAL A 51 6.21 0.16 -2.72
C VAL A 51 5.25 0.52 -3.84
N GLY A 52 5.56 1.58 -4.57
CA GLY A 52 4.86 1.92 -5.80
C GLY A 52 3.38 2.28 -5.67
N ASN A 53 2.91 2.68 -4.48
CA ASN A 53 1.50 3.07 -4.29
C ASN A 53 1.20 4.42 -4.99
N ALA A 54 -0.03 4.57 -5.48
CA ALA A 54 -0.58 5.79 -6.07
C ALA A 54 -1.83 6.26 -5.31
N LYS A 55 -2.09 7.56 -5.35
CA LYS A 55 -3.23 8.24 -4.71
C LYS A 55 -3.95 9.21 -5.64
N ASP A 56 -5.08 9.74 -5.20
CA ASP A 56 -5.82 10.84 -5.84
C ASP A 56 -6.24 10.52 -7.29
N GLY A 57 -6.72 9.29 -7.52
CA GLY A 57 -7.12 8.78 -8.83
C GLY A 57 -5.94 8.44 -9.74
N GLY A 58 -4.75 8.29 -9.16
CA GLY A 58 -3.50 7.99 -9.83
C GLY A 58 -3.36 6.55 -10.33
N THR A 59 -2.28 6.30 -11.08
CA THR A 59 -1.96 4.99 -11.64
C THR A 59 -0.73 4.40 -10.97
N SER A 60 -0.83 3.16 -10.51
CA SER A 60 0.27 2.36 -10.00
C SER A 60 0.55 1.16 -10.91
N SER A 61 1.80 0.99 -11.27
CA SER A 61 2.34 -0.17 -12.00
C SER A 61 3.52 -0.71 -11.21
N VAL A 62 3.44 -1.97 -10.74
CA VAL A 62 4.56 -2.64 -10.07
C VAL A 62 4.81 -3.97 -10.76
N THR A 63 6.02 -4.18 -11.25
CA THR A 63 6.44 -5.47 -11.83
C THR A 63 7.68 -5.97 -11.13
N GLY A 64 7.67 -7.26 -10.78
CA GLY A 64 8.85 -7.96 -10.28
C GLY A 64 8.81 -9.46 -10.45
N LYS A 65 9.87 -10.12 -9.98
CA LYS A 65 9.96 -11.59 -9.97
C LYS A 65 9.36 -12.14 -8.69
N ASN A 66 9.86 -11.73 -7.53
CA ASN A 66 9.41 -12.30 -6.26
C ASN A 66 9.01 -11.23 -5.26
N MET A 67 7.96 -11.51 -4.51
CA MET A 67 7.64 -10.81 -3.28
C MET A 67 7.60 -11.83 -2.14
N ILE A 68 8.44 -11.61 -1.13
CA ILE A 68 8.55 -12.49 0.04
C ILE A 68 8.39 -11.61 1.28
N VAL A 69 7.35 -11.86 2.05
CA VAL A 69 6.97 -11.03 3.20
C VAL A 69 6.74 -11.92 4.41
N THR A 70 7.67 -11.87 5.36
CA THR A 70 7.70 -12.75 6.52
C THR A 70 7.56 -11.95 7.81
N ASN A 71 6.65 -12.36 8.69
CA ASN A 71 6.46 -11.81 10.03
C ASN A 71 6.51 -12.95 11.05
N ALA A 72 7.34 -12.82 12.08
CA ALA A 72 7.49 -13.86 13.09
C ALA A 72 7.62 -13.32 14.52
N ALA A 73 6.99 -13.98 15.48
CA ALA A 73 7.16 -13.70 16.90
C ALA A 73 7.42 -14.98 17.70
N VAL A 74 8.43 -14.98 18.57
CA VAL A 74 8.85 -16.15 19.35
C VAL A 74 9.19 -15.78 20.79
N LEU A 75 8.97 -16.68 21.75
CA LEU A 75 9.28 -16.50 23.19
C LEU A 75 8.60 -15.27 23.80
N GLY A 76 7.27 -15.26 23.85
CA GLY A 76 6.47 -14.19 24.46
C GLY A 76 6.57 -12.84 23.74
N SER A 77 6.97 -12.82 22.47
CA SER A 77 7.22 -11.57 21.73
C SER A 77 6.01 -11.12 20.93
N THR A 78 6.05 -9.88 20.43
CA THR A 78 5.00 -9.33 19.55
C THR A 78 5.59 -8.79 18.25
N ALA A 79 5.09 -9.25 17.10
CA ALA A 79 5.54 -8.78 15.78
C ALA A 79 4.36 -8.29 14.93
N GLU A 80 4.41 -7.05 14.47
CA GLU A 80 3.40 -6.44 13.61
C GLU A 80 4.01 -6.01 12.27
N GLN A 81 3.46 -6.48 11.15
CA GLN A 81 3.93 -6.12 9.83
C GLN A 81 2.77 -5.67 8.93
N SER A 82 2.94 -4.54 8.27
CA SER A 82 2.05 -4.01 7.24
C SER A 82 2.83 -3.84 5.94
N THR A 83 2.29 -4.33 4.83
CA THR A 83 2.94 -4.21 3.52
C THR A 83 1.90 -3.83 2.48
N ARG A 84 2.14 -2.71 1.78
CA ARG A 84 1.26 -2.15 0.75
C ARG A 84 2.05 -2.00 -0.55
N VAL A 85 1.75 -2.78 -1.57
CA VAL A 85 2.47 -2.70 -2.84
C VAL A 85 1.55 -2.48 -4.03
N GLY A 86 1.85 -1.43 -4.78
CA GLY A 86 1.18 -1.11 -6.02
C GLY A 86 -0.29 -0.73 -5.87
N ASN A 87 -0.74 -0.31 -4.68
CA ASN A 87 -2.14 0.07 -4.47
C ASN A 87 -2.44 1.44 -5.09
N ALA A 88 -3.69 1.66 -5.50
CA ALA A 88 -4.19 2.93 -6.00
C ALA A 88 -5.41 3.41 -5.18
N THR A 89 -5.55 4.71 -4.94
CA THR A 89 -6.74 5.28 -4.27
C THR A 89 -7.39 6.38 -5.12
N GLY A 90 -8.65 6.73 -4.82
CA GLY A 90 -9.36 7.82 -5.49
C GLY A 90 -9.92 7.48 -6.89
N GLY A 91 -10.29 6.22 -7.13
CA GLY A 91 -10.75 5.75 -8.45
C GLY A 91 -9.60 5.50 -9.42
N GLY A 92 -8.40 5.25 -8.89
CA GLY A 92 -7.17 5.05 -9.65
C GLY A 92 -7.10 3.72 -10.38
N THR A 93 -5.93 3.42 -10.94
CA THR A 93 -5.67 2.12 -11.57
C THR A 93 -4.44 1.49 -10.94
N SER A 94 -4.56 0.22 -10.58
CA SER A 94 -3.48 -0.58 -10.03
C SER A 94 -3.21 -1.77 -10.93
N THR A 95 -1.94 -1.96 -11.29
CA THR A 95 -1.47 -3.13 -12.01
C THR A 95 -0.22 -3.66 -11.34
N VAL A 96 -0.31 -4.87 -10.78
CA VAL A 96 0.82 -5.53 -10.13
C VAL A 96 1.09 -6.87 -10.79
N LYS A 97 2.35 -7.14 -11.08
CA LYS A 97 2.83 -8.41 -11.60
C LYS A 97 4.00 -8.91 -10.78
N PHE A 98 3.86 -10.08 -10.18
CA PHE A 98 4.97 -10.86 -9.65
C PHE A 98 4.96 -12.25 -10.28
N ASP A 99 6.08 -12.95 -10.32
CA ASP A 99 6.05 -14.38 -10.61
C ASP A 99 5.61 -15.13 -9.34
N ASN A 100 6.22 -14.82 -8.19
CA ASN A 100 5.89 -15.46 -6.92
C ASN A 100 5.52 -14.42 -5.86
N LEU A 101 4.40 -14.66 -5.20
CA LEU A 101 3.98 -13.98 -3.99
C LEU A 101 4.04 -14.96 -2.82
N ILE A 102 4.89 -14.72 -1.84
CA ILE A 102 5.06 -15.57 -0.67
C ILE A 102 4.86 -14.71 0.58
N GLN A 103 3.91 -15.11 1.40
CA GLN A 103 3.59 -14.45 2.65
C GLN A 103 3.57 -15.46 3.78
N THR A 104 4.31 -15.17 4.85
CA THR A 104 4.36 -16.00 6.04
C THR A 104 4.15 -15.17 7.29
N ASN A 105 3.17 -15.55 8.11
CA ASN A 105 2.97 -15.04 9.47
C ASN A 105 3.07 -16.20 10.46
N ALA A 106 3.91 -16.07 11.49
CA ALA A 106 4.10 -17.12 12.48
C ALA A 106 4.23 -16.58 13.90
N ALA A 107 3.58 -17.25 14.86
CA ALA A 107 3.73 -16.99 16.28
C ALA A 107 3.96 -18.29 17.07
N VAL A 108 4.96 -18.31 17.95
CA VAL A 108 5.37 -19.50 18.71
C VAL A 108 5.68 -19.16 20.18
N LEU A 109 5.38 -20.08 21.11
CA LEU A 109 5.68 -19.97 22.55
C LEU A 109 5.07 -18.70 23.18
N GLY A 110 3.74 -18.65 23.24
CA GLY A 110 3.00 -17.54 23.87
C GLY A 110 3.15 -16.19 23.18
N SER A 111 3.53 -16.17 21.90
CA SER A 111 3.80 -14.93 21.16
C SER A 111 2.58 -14.45 20.37
N SER A 112 2.64 -13.22 19.87
CA SER A 112 1.60 -12.62 19.01
C SER A 112 2.21 -12.11 17.71
N ALA A 113 1.68 -12.52 16.56
CA ALA A 113 2.11 -12.05 15.25
C ALA A 113 0.93 -11.54 14.43
N LYS A 114 1.01 -10.30 13.94
CA LYS A 114 0.00 -9.68 13.09
C LYS A 114 0.60 -9.27 11.76
N GLN A 115 0.01 -9.71 10.65
CA GLN A 115 0.46 -9.35 9.31
C GLN A 115 -0.69 -8.88 8.43
N ASN A 116 -0.53 -7.70 7.82
CA ASN A 116 -1.43 -7.16 6.81
C ASN A 116 -0.68 -7.00 5.49
N LEU A 117 -1.16 -7.65 4.43
CA LEU A 117 -0.61 -7.55 3.08
C LEU A 117 -1.68 -7.03 2.13
N GLU A 118 -1.39 -5.92 1.46
CA GLU A 118 -2.27 -5.28 0.49
C GLU A 118 -1.53 -5.05 -0.81
N ILE A 119 -1.92 -5.76 -1.87
CA ILE A 119 -1.21 -5.72 -3.14
C ILE A 119 -2.17 -5.47 -4.28
N GLY A 120 -1.84 -4.46 -5.05
CA GLY A 120 -2.52 -4.15 -6.28
C GLY A 120 -4.00 -3.81 -6.10
N ASN A 121 -4.40 -3.33 -4.93
CA ASN A 121 -5.78 -2.95 -4.65
C ASN A 121 -6.07 -1.55 -5.19
N SER A 122 -7.32 -1.31 -5.57
CA SER A 122 -7.82 0.00 -5.97
C SER A 122 -9.12 0.34 -5.22
N ALA A 123 -9.27 1.60 -4.79
CA ALA A 123 -10.47 2.07 -4.08
C ALA A 123 -11.27 3.10 -4.90
N ASN A 124 -12.54 3.28 -4.54
CA ASN A 124 -13.53 4.19 -5.12
C ASN A 124 -13.87 3.92 -6.61
N GLY A 125 -14.21 2.68 -6.95
CA GLY A 125 -14.57 2.24 -8.30
C GLY A 125 -13.41 2.18 -9.29
N GLY A 126 -12.17 2.20 -8.78
CA GLY A 126 -10.97 2.10 -9.61
C GLY A 126 -10.69 0.69 -10.11
N GLN A 127 -9.69 0.54 -10.98
CA GLN A 127 -9.34 -0.75 -11.58
C GLN A 127 -8.18 -1.40 -10.85
N ALA A 128 -8.30 -2.69 -10.54
CA ALA A 128 -7.27 -3.48 -9.88
C ALA A 128 -6.93 -4.71 -10.72
N THR A 129 -5.64 -4.95 -10.97
CA THR A 129 -5.17 -6.15 -11.68
C THR A 129 -3.92 -6.68 -11.00
N VAL A 130 -3.98 -7.91 -10.52
CA VAL A 130 -2.83 -8.63 -9.96
C VAL A 130 -2.59 -9.88 -10.77
N THR A 131 -1.36 -10.05 -11.24
CA THR A 131 -0.90 -11.28 -11.89
C THR A 131 0.21 -11.90 -11.06
N ALA A 132 0.02 -13.16 -10.67
CA ALA A 132 1.02 -13.98 -10.01
C ALA A 132 1.00 -15.41 -10.59
N LYS A 133 2.17 -16.03 -10.78
CA LYS A 133 2.22 -17.46 -11.12
C LYS A 133 1.90 -18.30 -9.88
N ASN A 134 2.52 -17.94 -8.75
CA ASN A 134 2.31 -18.61 -7.49
C ASN A 134 1.94 -17.61 -6.40
N ILE A 135 0.94 -17.96 -5.59
CA ILE A 135 0.58 -17.24 -4.37
C ILE A 135 0.61 -18.25 -3.23
N ILE A 136 1.54 -18.05 -2.29
CA ILE A 136 1.71 -18.89 -1.11
C ILE A 136 1.45 -18.03 0.11
N VAL A 137 0.48 -18.45 0.92
CA VAL A 137 0.07 -17.75 2.12
C VAL A 137 0.09 -18.74 3.27
N THR A 138 0.92 -18.48 4.27
CA THR A 138 1.07 -19.34 5.44
C THR A 138 0.83 -18.55 6.71
N ASN A 139 -0.13 -19.00 7.51
CA ASN A 139 -0.41 -18.46 8.84
C ASN A 139 -0.26 -19.59 9.88
N ALA A 140 0.58 -19.41 10.89
CA ALA A 140 0.81 -20.44 11.91
C ALA A 140 0.82 -19.85 13.32
N ALA A 141 0.12 -20.52 14.24
CA ALA A 141 0.16 -20.23 15.67
C ALA A 141 0.36 -21.53 16.45
N VAL A 142 1.38 -21.58 17.32
CA VAL A 142 1.78 -22.80 18.03
C VAL A 142 2.08 -22.49 19.50
N LEU A 143 1.77 -23.44 20.40
CA LEU A 143 2.07 -23.36 21.84
C LEU A 143 1.54 -22.07 22.51
N GLY A 144 0.21 -21.90 22.50
CA GLY A 144 -0.46 -20.78 23.17
C GLY A 144 -0.28 -19.42 22.50
N SER A 145 0.15 -19.40 21.24
CA SER A 145 0.41 -18.17 20.49
C SER A 145 -0.82 -17.71 19.69
N LYS A 146 -0.79 -16.46 19.23
CA LYS A 146 -1.81 -15.88 18.34
C LYS A 146 -1.17 -15.39 17.04
N SER A 147 -1.78 -15.72 15.91
CA SER A 147 -1.31 -15.27 14.60
C SER A 147 -2.47 -14.78 13.74
N ASP A 148 -2.53 -13.46 13.52
CA ASP A 148 -3.57 -12.78 12.76
C ASP A 148 -3.03 -12.34 11.40
N GLN A 149 -3.59 -12.86 10.30
CA GLN A 149 -3.13 -12.57 8.96
C GLN A 149 -4.27 -12.09 8.06
N ASN A 150 -4.09 -10.91 7.46
CA ASN A 150 -4.99 -10.37 6.45
C ASN A 150 -4.24 -10.18 5.12
N VAL A 151 -4.86 -10.62 4.03
CA VAL A 151 -4.29 -10.59 2.68
C VAL A 151 -5.34 -10.07 1.72
N LYS A 152 -5.07 -8.94 1.06
CA LYS A 152 -5.93 -8.36 0.03
C LYS A 152 -5.14 -8.21 -1.26
N LEU A 153 -5.58 -8.87 -2.32
CA LEU A 153 -4.89 -8.93 -3.60
C LEU A 153 -5.86 -8.57 -4.72
N GLY A 154 -5.61 -7.46 -5.42
CA GLY A 154 -6.39 -7.08 -6.58
C GLY A 154 -7.84 -6.69 -6.28
N ASN A 155 -8.15 -6.27 -5.06
CA ASN A 155 -9.48 -5.80 -4.70
C ASN A 155 -9.77 -4.46 -5.40
N ALA A 156 -10.91 -4.35 -6.07
CA ALA A 156 -11.48 -3.10 -6.57
C ALA A 156 -12.78 -2.82 -5.80
N GLU A 157 -12.77 -1.77 -4.97
CA GLU A 157 -13.93 -1.31 -4.17
C GLU A 157 -14.46 0.01 -4.72
#